data_AF-A0A7S1PYS6-F1
#
_entry.id   AF-A0A7S1PYS6-F1
#
_cell.length_a   1.000
_cell.length_b   1.000
_cell.length_c   1.000
_cell.angle_alpha   90.00
_cell.angle_beta   90.00
_cell.angle_gamma   90.00
#
_symmetry.space_group_name_H-M   'P 1'
#
loop_
_entity.id
_entity.type
_entity.pdbx_description
1 polymer ?
#
loop_
_entity_poly.entity_id
_entity_poly.type
_entity_poly.pdbx_seq_one_letter_code
_entity_poly.pdbx_strand_id
1 'polypeptide(L)'
;MLSAAAGGAAGAPPLPEMEGCGGWRERPQDLARPIAEVVREHPEIDGACYFAGAAPWIWYTGPTADYEDYGRETALGMRQGRMPGTCLMRHAEGTGPLRTATFDAGTVSTHVDCEYYQYDDLYSYSLGWMRGQRLDGATLRNATACEEFAARECERLQDTYRFAPEEVTMQRHTGDNLLIFAKALCAFGGACPPVTSRMFALHAYAKCAVSVRLAAQEMAYSYARACLLPGGVIG
;
A
#
# COMPACT_ATOMS: atom_id res chain seq x y z
N MET A 1 0.19 -30.83 26.50
CA MET A 1 -0.54 -29.58 26.80
C MET A 1 0.46 -28.45 26.68
N LEU A 2 0.50 -27.77 25.53
CA LEU A 2 1.37 -26.60 25.32
C LEU A 2 0.64 -25.38 25.88
N SER A 3 1.17 -24.86 26.99
CA SER A 3 0.74 -23.59 27.56
C SER A 3 1.23 -22.46 26.67
N ALA A 4 0.31 -21.77 25.98
CA ALA A 4 0.62 -20.57 25.23
C ALA A 4 0.81 -19.43 26.24
N ALA A 5 2.07 -19.04 26.48
CA ALA A 5 2.38 -17.82 27.19
C ALA A 5 1.88 -16.63 26.36
N ALA A 6 0.87 -15.93 26.86
CA ALA A 6 0.44 -14.65 26.34
C ALA A 6 1.56 -13.63 26.60
N GLY A 7 2.52 -13.55 25.68
CA GLY A 7 3.45 -12.43 25.62
C GLY A 7 2.64 -11.16 25.37
N GLY A 8 2.54 -10.31 26.38
CA GLY A 8 1.95 -8.98 26.23
C GLY A 8 2.70 -8.26 25.13
N ALA A 9 2.04 -8.02 24.00
CA ALA A 9 2.57 -7.19 22.94
C ALA A 9 2.90 -5.83 23.56
N ALA A 10 4.18 -5.49 23.61
CA ALA A 10 4.59 -4.14 23.94
C ALA A 10 3.82 -3.21 23.00
N GLY A 11 2.95 -2.37 23.57
CA GLY A 11 2.10 -1.48 22.79
C GLY A 11 2.97 -0.71 21.80
N ALA A 12 2.60 -0.74 20.52
CA ALA A 12 3.26 0.09 19.53
C ALA A 12 3.30 1.53 20.06
N PRO A 13 4.43 2.24 19.90
CA PRO A 13 4.51 3.64 20.33
C PRO A 13 3.31 4.41 19.73
N PRO A 14 2.66 5.29 20.51
CA PRO A 14 1.56 6.08 20.00
C PRO A 14 2.04 6.81 18.74
N LEU A 15 1.25 6.72 17.66
CA LEU A 15 1.52 7.53 16.48
C LEU A 15 1.59 9.00 16.94
N PRO A 16 2.56 9.79 16.44
CA PRO A 16 2.66 11.20 16.81
C PRO A 16 1.28 11.85 16.63
N GLU A 17 0.83 12.60 17.64
CA GLU A 17 -0.43 13.34 17.56
C GLU A 17 -0.32 14.27 16.35
N MET A 18 -1.10 13.96 15.31
CA MET A 18 -1.21 14.80 14.14
C MET A 18 -2.23 15.89 14.45
N GLU A 19 -1.79 16.91 15.18
CA GLU A 19 -2.64 18.06 15.53
C GLU A 19 -3.39 18.56 14.29
N GLY A 20 -4.72 18.58 14.37
CA GLY A 20 -5.59 19.02 13.26
C GLY A 20 -5.95 17.98 12.21
N CYS A 21 -5.46 16.73 12.30
CA CYS A 21 -5.83 15.64 11.41
C CYS A 21 -6.74 14.59 12.09
N GLY A 22 -7.40 13.77 11.27
CA GLY A 22 -8.26 12.68 11.73
C GLY A 22 -9.69 13.08 12.07
N GLY A 23 -10.27 13.97 11.27
CA GLY A 23 -11.66 14.45 11.42
C GLY A 23 -12.71 13.34 11.46
N TRP A 24 -12.42 12.17 10.86
CA TRP A 24 -13.30 10.99 10.93
C TRP A 24 -13.61 10.53 12.36
N ARG A 25 -12.77 10.84 13.37
CA ARG A 25 -13.01 10.46 14.76
C ARG A 25 -14.24 11.12 15.37
N GLU A 26 -14.54 12.34 14.92
CA GLU A 26 -15.75 13.07 15.33
C GLU A 26 -16.99 12.60 14.55
N ARG A 27 -16.78 11.90 13.42
CA ARG A 27 -17.82 11.42 12.50
C ARG A 27 -17.52 10.00 12.01
N PRO A 28 -17.53 8.98 12.89
CA PRO A 28 -17.09 7.63 12.54
C PRO A 28 -17.90 6.99 11.41
N GLN A 29 -19.13 7.44 11.16
CA GLN A 29 -19.94 7.03 10.01
C GLN A 29 -19.30 7.35 8.65
N ASP A 30 -18.40 8.33 8.59
CA ASP A 30 -17.71 8.72 7.35
C ASP A 30 -16.75 7.63 6.86
N LEU A 31 -16.35 6.68 7.73
CA LEU A 31 -15.59 5.51 7.31
C LEU A 31 -16.38 4.60 6.35
N ALA A 32 -17.70 4.52 6.51
CA ALA A 32 -18.57 3.65 5.74
C ALA A 32 -19.11 4.32 4.45
N ARG A 33 -18.87 5.62 4.27
CA ARG A 33 -19.33 6.40 3.11
C ARG A 33 -18.29 6.36 1.98
N PRO A 34 -18.70 6.60 0.71
CA PRO A 34 -17.76 6.76 -0.39
C PRO A 34 -16.74 7.86 -0.09
N ILE A 35 -15.44 7.54 -0.19
CA ILE A 35 -14.35 8.45 0.18
C ILE A 35 -14.47 9.79 -0.57
N ALA A 36 -14.76 9.75 -1.87
CA ALA A 36 -14.90 10.95 -2.71
C ALA A 36 -16.07 11.87 -2.30
N GLU A 37 -17.10 11.33 -1.65
CA GLU A 37 -18.19 12.13 -1.09
C GLU A 37 -17.72 12.87 0.17
N VAL A 38 -17.08 12.14 1.08
CA VAL A 38 -16.54 12.70 2.34
C VAL A 38 -15.50 13.78 2.06
N VAL A 39 -14.52 13.52 1.18
CA VAL A 39 -13.48 14.52 0.82
C VAL A 39 -14.08 15.78 0.22
N ARG A 40 -15.15 15.66 -0.58
CA ARG A 40 -15.85 16.82 -1.17
C ARG A 40 -16.65 17.64 -0.16
N GLU A 41 -17.11 17.02 0.92
CA GLU A 41 -17.79 17.70 2.04
C GLU A 41 -16.82 18.41 2.99
N HIS A 42 -15.54 18.05 2.93
CA HIS A 42 -14.46 18.58 3.75
C HIS A 42 -13.32 19.18 2.90
N PRO A 43 -13.61 20.08 1.93
CA PRO A 43 -12.59 20.59 1.00
C PRO A 43 -11.48 21.41 1.68
N GLU A 44 -11.70 21.83 2.92
CA GLU A 44 -10.73 22.58 3.74
C GLU A 44 -9.64 21.71 4.35
N ILE A 45 -9.78 20.37 4.32
CA ILE A 45 -8.83 19.42 4.88
C ILE A 45 -8.38 18.46 3.77
N ASP A 46 -7.08 18.24 3.62
CA ASP A 46 -6.58 17.18 2.72
C ASP A 46 -7.18 15.83 3.15
N GLY A 47 -7.70 15.04 2.21
CA GLY A 47 -8.40 13.81 2.54
C GLY A 47 -7.55 12.81 3.32
N ALA A 48 -6.23 12.77 3.08
CA ALA A 48 -5.35 11.87 3.83
C ALA A 48 -5.10 12.36 5.26
N CYS A 49 -5.05 13.69 5.47
CA CYS A 49 -5.14 14.27 6.81
C CYS A 49 -6.51 14.01 7.45
N TYR A 50 -7.62 14.13 6.72
CA TYR A 50 -8.97 13.87 7.25
C TYR A 50 -9.12 12.42 7.76
N PHE A 51 -8.65 11.44 6.99
CA PHE A 51 -8.68 10.01 7.34
C PHE A 51 -7.46 9.54 8.15
N ALA A 52 -6.60 10.45 8.60
CA ALA A 52 -5.35 10.09 9.27
C ALA A 52 -5.62 9.25 10.55
N GLY A 53 -4.89 8.14 10.67
CA GLY A 53 -5.03 7.19 11.77
C GLY A 53 -6.24 6.24 11.67
N ALA A 54 -7.01 6.26 10.58
CA ALA A 54 -7.92 5.14 10.26
C ALA A 54 -7.14 3.85 9.98
N ALA A 55 -5.96 3.99 9.38
CA ALA A 55 -4.92 2.96 9.32
C ALA A 55 -3.53 3.63 9.33
N PRO A 56 -2.47 2.91 9.76
CA PRO A 56 -1.13 3.47 9.82
C PRO A 56 -0.60 3.90 8.44
N TRP A 57 -1.13 3.34 7.34
CA TRP A 57 -0.69 3.62 5.97
C TRP A 57 -1.42 4.73 5.21
N ILE A 58 -2.44 5.37 5.81
CA ILE A 58 -3.15 6.48 5.15
C ILE A 58 -2.38 7.81 5.26
N TRP A 59 -1.43 7.91 6.19
CA TRP A 59 -0.64 9.12 6.40
C TRP A 59 0.64 8.82 7.20
N TYR A 60 1.53 8.01 6.62
CA TYR A 60 2.71 7.48 7.34
C TYR A 60 3.64 8.57 7.88
N THR A 61 3.93 9.59 7.07
CA THR A 61 4.97 10.60 7.38
C THR A 61 4.49 12.04 7.23
N GLY A 62 3.21 12.25 6.92
CA GLY A 62 2.71 13.56 6.53
C GLY A 62 2.75 13.83 5.03
N PRO A 63 2.46 15.09 4.64
CA PRO A 63 2.57 15.50 3.26
C PRO A 63 4.05 15.58 2.87
N THR A 64 4.37 15.17 1.64
CA THR A 64 5.71 15.31 1.07
C THR A 64 5.60 15.90 -0.33
N ALA A 65 6.65 16.63 -0.74
CA ALA A 65 6.88 17.01 -2.13
C ALA A 65 8.14 16.34 -2.70
N ASP A 66 8.92 15.66 -1.87
CA ASP A 66 10.07 14.85 -2.30
C ASP A 66 9.66 13.38 -2.30
N TYR A 67 9.09 12.93 -3.41
CA TYR A 67 8.60 11.57 -3.56
C TYR A 67 9.76 10.56 -3.68
N GLU A 68 10.90 10.96 -4.25
CA GLU A 68 12.09 10.08 -4.33
C GLU A 68 12.65 9.79 -2.94
N ASP A 69 12.85 10.81 -2.10
CA ASP A 69 13.29 10.63 -0.72
C ASP A 69 12.24 9.87 0.10
N TYR A 70 10.96 10.24 -0.01
CA TYR A 70 9.88 9.54 0.69
C TYR A 70 9.87 8.04 0.38
N GLY A 71 9.94 7.67 -0.90
CA GLY A 71 9.92 6.27 -1.32
C GLY A 71 11.12 5.51 -0.76
N ARG A 72 12.32 6.10 -0.83
CA ARG A 72 13.56 5.54 -0.29
C ARG A 72 13.47 5.33 1.22
N GLU A 73 13.13 6.37 1.98
CA GLU A 73 13.07 6.30 3.44
C GLU A 73 11.99 5.33 3.92
N THR A 74 10.83 5.29 3.24
CA THR A 74 9.76 4.33 3.55
C THR A 74 10.21 2.89 3.30
N ALA A 75 10.85 2.62 2.16
CA ALA A 75 11.41 1.31 1.84
C ALA A 75 12.51 0.89 2.84
N LEU A 76 13.42 1.80 3.20
CA LEU A 76 14.47 1.55 4.20
C LEU A 76 13.89 1.32 5.59
N GLY A 77 12.90 2.11 6.01
CA GLY A 77 12.22 1.97 7.30
C GLY A 77 11.53 0.62 7.44
N MET A 78 10.88 0.15 6.37
CA MET A 78 10.34 -1.19 6.24
C MET A 78 11.41 -2.27 6.41
N ARG A 79 12.54 -2.15 5.70
CA ARG A 79 13.64 -3.15 5.70
C ARG A 79 14.33 -3.25 7.05
N GLN A 80 14.55 -2.10 7.68
CA GLN A 80 15.12 -2.03 9.02
C GLN A 80 14.10 -2.45 10.10
N GLY A 81 12.86 -2.68 9.70
CA GLY A 81 11.77 -3.10 10.56
C GLY A 81 11.49 -2.13 11.68
N ARG A 82 11.51 -0.84 11.32
CA ARG A 82 10.99 0.25 12.14
C ARG A 82 9.46 0.16 12.29
N MET A 83 8.83 -0.82 11.64
CA MET A 83 7.45 -1.25 11.88
C MET A 83 7.45 -2.61 12.59
N PRO A 84 7.24 -2.62 13.92
CA PRO A 84 7.18 -3.85 14.70
C PRO A 84 6.06 -4.78 14.20
N GLY A 85 6.32 -6.08 14.16
CA GLY A 85 5.32 -7.11 13.81
C GLY A 85 5.07 -7.32 12.31
N THR A 86 5.68 -6.51 11.44
CA THR A 86 5.50 -6.63 9.99
C THR A 86 6.27 -7.80 9.38
N CYS A 87 7.51 -8.04 9.83
CA CYS A 87 8.36 -9.14 9.36
C CYS A 87 8.72 -10.05 10.54
N LEU A 88 8.16 -11.25 10.58
CA LEU A 88 8.47 -12.25 11.62
C LEU A 88 9.76 -12.99 11.28
N MET A 89 9.96 -13.30 10.00
CA MET A 89 11.24 -13.75 9.46
C MET A 89 11.90 -12.59 8.71
N ARG A 90 13.23 -12.48 8.88
CA ARG A 90 14.04 -11.52 8.15
C ARG A 90 15.24 -12.22 7.54
N HIS A 91 15.38 -12.07 6.24
CA HIS A 91 16.60 -12.38 5.52
C HIS A 91 17.25 -11.09 5.04
N ALA A 92 18.53 -11.14 4.67
CA ALA A 92 19.14 -10.04 3.94
C ALA A 92 18.47 -9.91 2.56
N GLU A 93 18.54 -8.73 1.95
CA GLU A 93 17.96 -8.46 0.64
C GLU A 93 18.44 -9.48 -0.42
N GLY A 94 17.49 -10.12 -1.10
CA GLY A 94 17.75 -11.15 -2.11
C GLY A 94 18.25 -12.49 -1.56
N THR A 95 18.14 -12.74 -0.26
CA THR A 95 18.68 -13.96 0.37
C THR A 95 17.63 -14.89 0.97
N GLY A 96 16.38 -14.44 1.07
CA GLY A 96 15.25 -15.29 1.43
C GLY A 96 14.97 -16.37 0.38
N PRO A 97 14.11 -17.36 0.68
CA PRO A 97 13.71 -18.36 -0.29
C PRO A 97 13.05 -17.72 -1.52
N LEU A 98 13.52 -18.04 -2.72
CA LEU A 98 12.87 -17.64 -3.96
C LEU A 98 11.54 -18.40 -4.09
N ARG A 99 10.43 -17.67 -4.18
CA ARG A 99 9.10 -18.25 -4.37
C ARG A 99 8.42 -17.64 -5.57
N THR A 100 7.66 -18.46 -6.27
CA THR A 100 6.87 -18.04 -7.43
C THR A 100 5.40 -17.89 -7.04
N ALA A 101 4.84 -16.72 -7.31
CA ALA A 101 3.41 -16.47 -7.22
C ALA A 101 2.74 -16.64 -8.58
N THR A 102 1.52 -17.16 -8.59
CA THR A 102 0.65 -17.18 -9.77
C THR A 102 -0.73 -16.64 -9.42
N PHE A 103 -1.18 -15.65 -10.18
CA PHE A 103 -2.48 -15.01 -10.04
C PHE A 103 -2.94 -14.42 -11.39
N ASP A 104 -4.05 -13.68 -11.41
CA ASP A 104 -4.65 -13.19 -12.66
C ASP A 104 -3.78 -12.16 -13.43
N ALA A 105 -2.79 -11.52 -12.79
CA ALA A 105 -1.81 -10.66 -13.48
C ALA A 105 -0.64 -11.45 -14.11
N GLY A 106 -0.57 -12.77 -13.88
CA GLY A 106 0.47 -13.65 -14.39
C GLY A 106 1.29 -14.33 -13.30
N THR A 107 2.52 -14.71 -13.66
CA THR A 107 3.44 -15.46 -12.82
C THR A 107 4.71 -14.64 -12.58
N VAL A 108 5.10 -14.48 -11.32
CA VAL A 108 6.27 -13.70 -10.91
C VAL A 108 6.96 -14.36 -9.72
N SER A 109 8.28 -14.27 -9.65
CA SER A 109 9.06 -14.79 -8.52
C SER A 109 9.64 -13.65 -7.68
N THR A 110 9.76 -13.85 -6.37
CA THR A 110 10.42 -12.91 -5.44
C THR A 110 11.13 -13.66 -4.33
N HIS A 111 12.21 -13.10 -3.81
CA HIS A 111 12.84 -13.60 -2.59
C HIS A 111 12.00 -13.20 -1.38
N VAL A 112 11.60 -14.17 -0.55
CA VAL A 112 10.85 -13.88 0.68
C VAL A 112 11.80 -13.43 1.77
N ASP A 113 12.30 -12.20 1.65
CA ASP A 113 13.18 -11.60 2.66
C ASP A 113 12.41 -11.17 3.92
N CYS A 114 11.11 -10.90 3.74
CA CYS A 114 10.12 -10.63 4.78
C CYS A 114 8.75 -11.15 4.29
N GLU A 115 7.93 -11.73 5.15
CA GLU A 115 6.61 -12.26 4.72
C GLU A 115 5.68 -11.15 4.23
N TYR A 116 5.79 -9.96 4.80
CA TYR A 116 5.01 -8.79 4.36
C TYR A 116 5.34 -8.37 2.93
N TYR A 117 6.59 -8.55 2.50
CA TYR A 117 7.05 -8.18 1.18
C TYR A 117 6.38 -8.94 0.06
N GLN A 118 5.92 -10.16 0.34
CA GLN A 118 5.14 -10.94 -0.61
C GLN A 118 3.84 -10.21 -1.03
N TYR A 119 3.21 -9.48 -0.11
CA TYR A 119 2.02 -8.68 -0.42
C TYR A 119 2.39 -7.43 -1.24
N ASP A 120 3.36 -6.65 -0.75
CA ASP A 120 3.77 -5.41 -1.42
C ASP A 120 4.37 -5.65 -2.82
N ASP A 121 5.04 -6.79 -3.03
CA ASP A 121 5.61 -7.21 -4.31
C ASP A 121 4.53 -7.46 -5.34
N LEU A 122 3.54 -8.28 -4.98
CA LEU A 122 2.44 -8.58 -5.90
C LEU A 122 1.56 -7.35 -6.13
N TYR A 123 1.34 -6.53 -5.11
CA TYR A 123 0.66 -5.24 -5.23
C TYR A 123 1.37 -4.35 -6.25
N SER A 124 2.65 -4.05 -6.02
CA SER A 124 3.45 -3.17 -6.88
C SER A 124 3.61 -3.72 -8.30
N TYR A 125 3.74 -5.05 -8.44
CA TYR A 125 3.85 -5.75 -9.72
C TYR A 125 2.57 -5.63 -10.53
N SER A 126 1.43 -5.96 -9.91
CA SER A 126 0.12 -5.95 -10.56
C SER A 126 -0.26 -4.55 -11.05
N LEU A 127 0.19 -3.52 -10.33
CA LEU A 127 -0.04 -2.13 -10.67
C LEU A 127 1.02 -1.57 -11.62
N GLY A 128 2.10 -2.29 -11.91
CA GLY A 128 3.13 -1.80 -12.84
C GLY A 128 3.94 -0.63 -12.31
N TRP A 129 4.09 -0.51 -10.98
CA TRP A 129 4.71 0.64 -10.30
C TRP A 129 6.16 0.40 -9.87
N MET A 130 6.73 -0.78 -10.13
CA MET A 130 8.14 -1.04 -9.84
C MET A 130 9.09 -0.41 -10.87
N ARG A 131 10.37 -0.32 -10.48
CA ARG A 131 11.46 -0.06 -11.42
C ARG A 131 11.47 -1.10 -12.54
N GLY A 132 11.72 -0.66 -13.77
CA GLY A 132 11.68 -1.52 -14.94
C GLY A 132 10.26 -1.79 -15.46
N GLN A 133 9.24 -1.16 -14.89
CA GLN A 133 7.87 -1.15 -15.42
C GLN A 133 7.51 0.23 -15.99
N ARG A 134 6.34 0.78 -15.63
CA ARG A 134 5.77 1.96 -16.32
C ARG A 134 6.17 3.31 -15.69
N LEU A 135 6.57 3.31 -14.43
CA LEU A 135 6.96 4.51 -13.71
C LEU A 135 8.44 4.81 -13.95
N ASP A 136 8.75 6.01 -14.42
CA ASP A 136 10.12 6.51 -14.58
C ASP A 136 10.57 7.22 -13.29
N GLY A 137 11.72 6.87 -12.75
CA GLY A 137 12.29 7.52 -11.57
C GLY A 137 12.55 9.02 -11.74
N ALA A 138 12.72 9.53 -12.97
CA ALA A 138 12.78 10.98 -13.20
C ALA A 138 11.47 11.69 -12.80
N THR A 139 10.35 10.99 -12.87
CA THR A 139 9.03 11.48 -12.43
C THR A 139 9.03 11.76 -10.93
N LEU A 140 9.69 10.92 -10.12
CA LEU A 140 9.68 11.03 -8.66
C LEU A 140 10.46 12.24 -8.12
N ARG A 141 11.38 12.79 -8.93
CA ARG A 141 12.16 14.00 -8.58
C ARG A 141 11.42 15.31 -8.80
N ASN A 142 10.24 15.26 -9.41
CA ASN A 142 9.41 16.42 -9.68
C ASN A 142 8.01 16.18 -9.11
N ALA A 143 7.68 16.89 -8.03
CA ALA A 143 6.41 16.73 -7.32
C ALA A 143 5.19 16.81 -8.25
N THR A 144 5.16 17.84 -9.11
CA THR A 144 4.06 18.04 -10.07
C THR A 144 3.98 16.89 -11.07
N ALA A 145 5.10 16.47 -11.65
CA ALA A 145 5.11 15.36 -12.60
C ALA A 145 4.65 14.03 -11.95
N CYS A 146 5.04 13.81 -10.68
CA CYS A 146 4.63 12.64 -9.91
C CYS A 146 3.13 12.66 -9.57
N GLU A 147 2.60 13.80 -9.14
CA GLU A 147 1.17 13.97 -8.88
C GLU A 147 0.33 13.84 -10.16
N GLU A 148 0.80 14.38 -11.29
CA GLU A 148 0.13 14.21 -12.58
C GLU A 148 0.17 12.76 -13.08
N PHE A 149 1.29 12.06 -12.89
CA PHE A 149 1.37 10.62 -13.18
C PHE A 149 0.39 9.85 -12.29
N ALA A 150 0.34 10.16 -11.00
CA ALA A 150 -0.57 9.53 -10.06
C ALA A 150 -2.04 9.77 -10.44
N ALA A 151 -2.42 10.99 -10.80
CA ALA A 151 -3.76 11.32 -11.27
C ALA A 151 -4.17 10.49 -12.48
N ARG A 152 -3.32 10.40 -13.52
CA ARG A 152 -3.59 9.57 -14.71
C ARG A 152 -3.69 8.09 -14.38
N GLU A 153 -2.89 7.62 -13.43
CA GLU A 153 -2.95 6.23 -13.00
C GLU A 153 -4.23 5.94 -12.21
N CYS A 154 -4.70 6.87 -11.38
CA CYS A 154 -5.99 6.80 -10.71
C CYS A 154 -7.16 6.74 -11.71
N GLU A 155 -7.15 7.60 -12.73
CA GLU A 155 -8.12 7.56 -13.84
C GLU A 155 -8.09 6.20 -14.55
N ARG A 156 -6.88 5.71 -14.91
CA ARG A 156 -6.71 4.41 -15.56
C ARG A 156 -7.29 3.26 -14.71
N LEU A 157 -7.04 3.25 -13.41
CA LEU A 157 -7.58 2.24 -12.51
C LEU A 157 -9.11 2.28 -12.49
N GLN A 158 -9.71 3.46 -12.39
CA GLN A 158 -11.16 3.62 -12.44
C GLN A 158 -11.75 3.19 -13.79
N ASP A 159 -11.13 3.58 -14.90
CA ASP A 159 -11.60 3.22 -16.24
C ASP A 159 -11.53 1.71 -16.49
N THR A 160 -10.45 1.07 -16.02
CA THR A 160 -10.21 -0.37 -16.19
C THR A 160 -11.20 -1.19 -15.38
N TYR A 161 -11.42 -0.83 -14.12
CA TYR A 161 -12.12 -1.67 -13.16
C TYR A 161 -13.52 -1.19 -12.79
N ARG A 162 -13.86 0.06 -13.13
CA ARG A 162 -15.18 0.68 -12.91
C ARG A 162 -15.69 0.46 -11.49
N PHE A 163 -14.89 0.87 -10.50
CA PHE A 163 -15.27 0.71 -9.10
C PHE A 163 -16.55 1.50 -8.81
N ALA A 164 -17.52 0.85 -8.19
CA ALA A 164 -18.70 1.54 -7.70
C ALA A 164 -18.34 2.38 -6.47
N PRO A 165 -18.96 3.55 -6.25
CA PRO A 165 -18.66 4.40 -5.10
C PRO A 165 -18.69 3.66 -3.75
N GLU A 166 -19.61 2.71 -3.60
CA GLU A 166 -19.82 1.90 -2.39
C GLU A 166 -18.69 0.89 -2.15
N GLU A 167 -17.86 0.62 -3.16
CA GLU A 167 -16.65 -0.19 -3.00
C GLU A 167 -15.47 0.63 -2.45
N VAL A 168 -15.50 1.96 -2.61
CA VAL A 168 -14.39 2.86 -2.34
C VAL A 168 -14.65 3.61 -1.02
N THR A 169 -14.70 2.87 0.08
CA THR A 169 -14.89 3.39 1.45
C THR A 169 -13.66 3.13 2.32
N MET A 170 -13.43 3.97 3.33
CA MET A 170 -12.27 3.79 4.22
C MET A 170 -12.40 2.53 5.10
N GLN A 171 -13.62 2.20 5.52
CA GLN A 171 -13.90 0.96 6.25
C GLN A 171 -13.54 -0.27 5.42
N ARG A 172 -13.90 -0.28 4.13
CA ARG A 172 -13.54 -1.39 3.25
C ARG A 172 -12.06 -1.42 2.94
N HIS A 173 -11.44 -0.27 2.67
CA HIS A 173 -10.00 -0.18 2.43
C HIS A 173 -9.18 -0.75 3.60
N THR A 174 -9.54 -0.40 4.83
CA THR A 174 -8.84 -0.87 6.04
C THR A 174 -9.18 -2.33 6.38
N GLY A 175 -10.45 -2.73 6.24
CA GLY A 175 -10.91 -4.10 6.50
C GLY A 175 -10.39 -5.13 5.49
N ASP A 176 -10.33 -4.78 4.21
CA ASP A 176 -9.89 -5.68 3.14
C ASP A 176 -8.38 -5.89 3.15
N ASN A 177 -7.58 -5.03 3.81
CA ASN A 177 -6.11 -5.13 3.79
C ASN A 177 -5.61 -6.52 4.27
N LEU A 178 -6.17 -7.05 5.36
CA LEU A 178 -5.83 -8.39 5.86
C LEU A 178 -6.29 -9.51 4.91
N LEU A 179 -7.45 -9.33 4.26
CA LEU A 179 -7.96 -10.27 3.27
C LEU A 179 -7.06 -10.30 2.03
N ILE A 180 -6.63 -9.14 1.52
CA ILE A 180 -5.73 -9.04 0.38
C ILE A 180 -4.36 -9.64 0.75
N PHE A 181 -3.84 -9.35 1.94
CA PHE A 181 -2.62 -9.97 2.47
C PHE A 181 -2.71 -11.51 2.46
N ALA A 182 -3.75 -12.08 3.08
CA ALA A 182 -3.94 -13.53 3.12
C ALA A 182 -4.05 -14.15 1.71
N LYS A 183 -4.75 -13.47 0.79
CA LYS A 183 -4.89 -13.90 -0.60
C LYS A 183 -3.59 -13.77 -1.41
N ALA A 184 -2.74 -12.80 -1.10
CA ALA A 184 -1.42 -12.68 -1.70
C ALA A 184 -0.55 -13.88 -1.33
N LEU A 185 -0.62 -14.35 -0.07
CA LEU A 185 0.07 -15.57 0.35
C LEU A 185 -0.45 -16.81 -0.39
N CYS A 186 -1.76 -16.88 -0.69
CA CYS A 186 -2.33 -17.96 -1.50
C CYS A 186 -1.71 -18.06 -2.90
N ALA A 187 -1.27 -16.94 -3.49
CA ALA A 187 -0.66 -16.94 -4.82
C ALA A 187 0.66 -17.72 -4.88
N PHE A 188 1.35 -17.91 -3.75
CA PHE A 188 2.61 -18.65 -3.66
C PHE A 188 2.43 -20.17 -3.42
N GLY A 189 1.36 -20.75 -3.97
CA GLY A 189 1.06 -22.19 -3.88
C GLY A 189 0.14 -22.60 -2.72
N GLY A 190 -0.70 -21.69 -2.22
CA GLY A 190 -1.70 -22.00 -1.21
C GLY A 190 -2.91 -22.75 -1.77
N ALA A 191 -3.60 -23.52 -0.92
CA ALA A 191 -4.84 -24.24 -1.27
C ALA A 191 -6.10 -23.32 -1.27
N CYS A 192 -5.92 -22.03 -1.53
CA CYS A 192 -6.96 -21.00 -1.43
C CYS A 192 -6.97 -20.11 -2.68
N PRO A 193 -8.10 -19.46 -3.01
CA PRO A 193 -8.17 -18.58 -4.16
C PRO A 193 -7.20 -17.40 -4.01
N PRO A 194 -6.30 -17.17 -5.00
CA PRO A 194 -5.29 -16.12 -4.91
C PRO A 194 -5.92 -14.73 -4.90
N VAL A 195 -5.07 -13.75 -4.61
CA VAL A 195 -5.38 -12.32 -4.82
C VAL A 195 -5.63 -12.06 -6.30
N THR A 196 -6.44 -11.05 -6.60
CA THR A 196 -6.68 -10.60 -7.99
C THR A 196 -6.14 -9.20 -8.19
N SER A 197 -5.83 -8.88 -9.43
CA SER A 197 -5.39 -7.54 -9.86
C SER A 197 -6.44 -6.50 -9.51
N ARG A 198 -7.73 -6.85 -9.59
CA ARG A 198 -8.83 -5.99 -9.15
C ARG A 198 -8.75 -5.64 -7.66
N MET A 199 -8.38 -6.60 -6.80
CA MET A 199 -8.30 -6.34 -5.35
C MET A 199 -7.17 -5.35 -5.03
N PHE A 200 -6.00 -5.53 -5.64
CA PHE A 200 -4.91 -4.57 -5.50
C PHE A 200 -5.27 -3.20 -6.09
N ALA A 201 -5.91 -3.19 -7.27
CA ALA A 201 -6.39 -1.96 -7.89
C ALA A 201 -7.42 -1.21 -7.04
N LEU A 202 -8.36 -1.91 -6.38
CA LEU A 202 -9.31 -1.27 -5.46
C LEU A 202 -8.59 -0.69 -4.24
N HIS A 203 -7.64 -1.43 -3.67
CA HIS A 203 -6.84 -0.95 -2.53
C HIS A 203 -6.03 0.31 -2.89
N ALA A 204 -5.43 0.33 -4.08
CA ALA A 204 -4.74 1.50 -4.63
C ALA A 204 -5.69 2.67 -4.91
N TYR A 205 -6.83 2.39 -5.54
CA TYR A 205 -7.79 3.42 -5.94
C TYR A 205 -8.50 4.07 -4.73
N ALA A 206 -8.67 3.34 -3.63
CA ALA A 206 -9.11 3.97 -2.38
C ALA A 206 -8.14 5.08 -1.93
N LYS A 207 -6.83 4.88 -2.08
CA LYS A 207 -5.82 5.92 -1.79
C LYS A 207 -5.90 7.09 -2.77
N CYS A 208 -6.17 6.82 -4.06
CA CYS A 208 -6.48 7.86 -5.05
C CYS A 208 -7.67 8.73 -4.64
N ALA A 209 -8.76 8.11 -4.17
CA ALA A 209 -9.96 8.82 -3.74
C ALA A 209 -9.72 9.68 -2.49
N VAL A 210 -8.76 9.28 -1.64
CA VAL A 210 -8.35 10.04 -0.46
C VAL A 210 -7.56 11.28 -0.86
N SER A 211 -6.48 11.13 -1.62
CA SER A 211 -5.65 12.23 -2.09
C SER A 211 -4.71 11.76 -3.20
N VAL A 212 -4.54 12.56 -4.26
CA VAL A 212 -3.57 12.26 -5.33
C VAL A 212 -2.14 12.15 -4.79
N ARG A 213 -1.82 12.90 -3.72
CA ARG A 213 -0.51 12.87 -3.07
C ARG A 213 -0.26 11.56 -2.35
N LEU A 214 -1.28 10.99 -1.72
CA LEU A 214 -1.20 9.67 -1.09
C LEU A 214 -0.96 8.59 -2.15
N ALA A 215 -1.64 8.67 -3.30
CA ALA A 215 -1.37 7.77 -4.42
C ALA A 215 0.07 7.91 -4.96
N ALA A 216 0.57 9.15 -5.09
CA ALA A 216 1.94 9.42 -5.51
C ALA A 216 2.99 8.88 -4.53
N GLN A 217 2.76 9.03 -3.22
CA GLN A 217 3.60 8.44 -2.16
C GLN A 217 3.70 6.91 -2.30
N GLU A 218 2.58 6.24 -2.54
CA GLU A 218 2.51 4.79 -2.70
C GLU A 218 3.23 4.30 -3.95
N MET A 219 3.08 5.01 -5.06
CA MET A 219 3.83 4.76 -6.30
C MET A 219 5.33 4.91 -6.08
N ALA A 220 5.74 5.94 -5.35
CA ALA A 220 7.13 6.18 -5.02
C ALA A 220 7.71 5.09 -4.10
N TYR A 221 6.94 4.63 -3.11
CA TYR A 221 7.30 3.47 -2.29
C TYR A 221 7.48 2.21 -3.14
N SER A 222 6.50 1.86 -3.98
CA SER A 222 6.57 0.71 -4.89
C SER A 222 7.80 0.77 -5.80
N TYR A 223 8.11 1.94 -6.35
CA TYR A 223 9.28 2.16 -7.20
C TYR A 223 10.59 2.05 -6.44
N ALA A 224 10.67 2.62 -5.23
CA ALA A 224 11.88 2.59 -4.43
C ALA A 224 12.20 1.18 -3.89
N ARG A 225 11.15 0.40 -3.63
CA ARG A 225 11.26 -0.88 -2.94
C ARG A 225 11.86 -2.01 -3.78
N ALA A 226 11.49 -2.12 -5.04
CA ALA A 226 11.87 -3.27 -5.87
C ALA A 226 11.89 -2.95 -7.37
N CYS A 227 12.56 -3.82 -8.13
CA CYS A 227 12.67 -3.82 -9.58
C CYS A 227 12.08 -5.10 -10.17
N LEU A 228 11.43 -4.99 -11.33
CA LEU A 228 11.13 -6.16 -12.15
C LEU A 228 12.34 -6.49 -13.03
N LEU A 229 13.03 -7.59 -12.71
CA LEU A 229 14.19 -8.10 -13.41
C LEU A 229 13.78 -9.01 -14.60
N PRO A 230 14.69 -9.25 -15.56
CA PRO A 230 14.47 -10.23 -16.61
C PRO A 230 14.08 -11.61 -16.07
N GLY A 231 13.18 -12.30 -16.76
CA GLY A 231 12.68 -13.61 -16.33
C GLY A 231 11.54 -13.56 -15.30
N GLY A 232 10.98 -12.38 -15.02
CA GLY A 232 9.84 -12.25 -14.12
C GLY A 232 10.22 -12.43 -12.66
N VAL A 233 11.37 -11.88 -12.26
CA VAL A 233 11.86 -11.90 -10.88
C VAL A 233 11.80 -10.50 -10.30
N ILE A 234 11.28 -10.35 -9.10
CA ILE A 234 11.27 -9.11 -8.32
C ILE A 234 12.49 -9.13 -7.39
N GLY A 235 13.26 -8.04 -7.37
CA GLY A 235 14.44 -7.88 -6.52
C GLY A 235 14.99 -6.46 -6.47
#